data_AF-M1BZZ2-F1
#
_entry.id   AF-M1BZZ2-F1
#
_cell.length_a   1.000
_cell.length_b   1.000
_cell.length_c   1.000
_cell.angle_alpha   90.00
_cell.angle_beta   90.00
_cell.angle_gamma   90.00
#
_symmetry.space_group_name_H-M   'P 1'
#
loop_
_entity.id
_entity.type
_entity.pdbx_description
1 polymer ?
#
loop_
_entity_poly.entity_id
_entity_poly.type
_entity_poly.pdbx_seq_one_letter_code
_entity_poly.pdbx_strand_id
1 'polypeptide(L)'
;MEILQRLPVKPLLRFKCTSKNWYSLINSHMLIGKQLNYHESKNKLKMLIHSHDDIPRVDIISNSEGTPVIENADHLSSFLANTYLMGGHVNGVFLFKKACGGSDRRMGMWNPATRGVTTLPDAHFLLQPFFWESGGFTGFELDPFTGYYKVIWVREFYDDIFETSFHRAYAAVYSSSKGSWRFIKHKDHRILTTSGYYSCTYPDSTGYLNGAYYWMITWIDDCGLLSFDFDNEVFREISGPDVPYSDRRQYNVILIDGSIHFLIKDDMSIDFGLWFMIQPGVWNKLVTFQYFLTSWPNLQGFWDSNTPIFVSELDGLTSYDINTHEITHLKLRYKEYICSFSIFSYKESLVTIK
;
A
#
# COMPACT_ATOMS: atom_id res chain seq x y z
N MET A 1 -4.99 -30.36 10.76
CA MET A 1 -4.54 -29.14 10.04
C MET A 1 -5.70 -28.31 9.49
N GLU A 2 -6.77 -28.94 9.00
CA GLU A 2 -7.97 -28.26 8.49
C GLU A 2 -8.66 -27.31 9.48
N ILE A 3 -8.56 -27.59 10.79
CA ILE A 3 -9.07 -26.68 11.83
C ILE A 3 -8.17 -25.44 11.94
N LEU A 4 -6.85 -25.64 11.94
CA LEU A 4 -5.88 -24.58 12.21
C LEU A 4 -5.85 -23.49 11.13
N GLN A 5 -6.00 -23.87 9.85
CA GLN A 5 -6.05 -22.91 8.75
C GLN A 5 -7.25 -21.94 8.84
N ARG A 6 -8.26 -22.25 9.68
CA ARG A 6 -9.47 -21.44 9.87
C ARG A 6 -9.37 -20.51 11.07
N LEU A 7 -8.40 -20.73 11.96
CA LEU A 7 -8.23 -19.96 13.17
C LEU A 7 -7.58 -18.59 12.85
N PRO A 8 -7.96 -17.52 13.57
CA PRO A 8 -7.25 -16.25 13.46
C PRO A 8 -5.77 -16.39 13.85
N VAL A 9 -4.92 -15.48 13.36
CA VAL A 9 -3.47 -15.54 13.58
C VAL A 9 -3.11 -15.47 15.06
N LYS A 10 -3.76 -14.58 15.84
CA LYS A 10 -3.42 -14.36 17.25
C LYS A 10 -3.56 -15.62 18.14
N PRO A 11 -4.68 -16.37 18.14
CA PRO A 11 -4.77 -17.66 18.84
C PRO A 11 -3.69 -18.65 18.42
N LEU A 12 -3.37 -18.76 17.12
CA LEU A 12 -2.31 -19.65 16.64
C LEU A 12 -0.96 -19.26 17.24
N LEU A 13 -0.62 -17.97 17.29
CA LEU A 13 0.63 -17.51 17.90
C LEU A 13 0.73 -17.87 19.39
N ARG A 14 -0.38 -17.85 20.13
CA ARG A 14 -0.39 -18.30 21.54
C ARG A 14 -0.10 -19.79 21.69
N PHE A 15 -0.54 -20.61 20.72
CA PHE A 15 -0.26 -22.04 20.71
C PHE A 15 1.21 -22.37 20.42
N LYS A 16 1.99 -21.46 19.82
CA LYS A 16 3.45 -21.68 19.64
C LYS A 16 4.17 -21.95 20.98
N CYS A 17 3.67 -21.38 22.08
CA CYS A 17 4.29 -21.50 23.39
C CYS A 17 3.92 -22.79 24.15
N THR A 18 2.97 -23.60 23.64
CA THR A 18 2.48 -24.76 24.40
C THR A 18 3.26 -26.05 24.12
N SER A 19 3.83 -26.22 22.92
CA SER A 19 4.72 -27.35 22.62
C SER A 19 5.61 -27.10 21.39
N LYS A 20 6.73 -27.83 21.28
CA LYS A 20 7.62 -27.81 20.09
C LYS A 20 6.89 -28.25 18.82
N ASN A 21 5.96 -29.20 18.94
CA ASN A 21 5.16 -29.67 17.80
C ASN A 21 4.22 -28.57 17.28
N TRP A 22 3.56 -27.84 18.19
CA TRP A 22 2.74 -26.69 17.82
C TRP A 22 3.59 -25.60 17.17
N TYR A 23 4.73 -25.26 17.78
CA TYR A 23 5.68 -24.30 17.21
C TYR A 23 6.09 -24.67 15.79
N SER A 24 6.52 -25.92 15.55
CA SER A 24 6.93 -26.40 14.24
C SER A 24 5.79 -26.40 13.22
N LEU A 25 4.58 -26.80 13.63
CA LEU A 25 3.42 -26.85 12.75
C LEU A 25 2.98 -25.44 12.33
N ILE A 26 2.96 -24.49 13.27
CA ILE A 26 2.50 -23.12 13.02
C ILE A 26 3.49 -22.35 12.14
N ASN A 27 4.80 -22.64 12.25
CA ASN A 27 5.83 -22.07 11.39
C ASN A 27 6.02 -22.84 10.06
N SER A 28 5.22 -23.87 9.79
CA SER A 28 5.37 -24.65 8.56
C SER A 28 4.83 -23.91 7.34
N HIS A 29 5.56 -23.97 6.22
CA HIS A 29 5.15 -23.38 4.94
C HIS A 29 3.77 -23.89 4.49
N MET A 30 3.49 -25.17 4.79
CA MET A 30 2.23 -25.81 4.45
C MET A 30 1.03 -25.19 5.20
N LEU A 31 1.17 -24.86 6.49
CA LEU A 31 0.09 -24.17 7.20
C LEU A 31 -0.07 -22.73 6.72
N ILE A 32 1.03 -22.01 6.51
CA ILE A 32 1.02 -20.62 6.02
C ILE A 32 0.27 -20.55 4.68
N GLY A 33 0.62 -21.41 3.71
CA GLY A 33 -0.06 -21.48 2.41
C GLY A 33 -1.53 -21.81 2.52
N LYS A 34 -1.90 -22.81 3.35
CA LYS A 34 -3.32 -23.17 3.54
C LYS A 34 -4.12 -22.03 4.18
N GLN A 35 -3.51 -21.27 5.10
CA GLN A 35 -4.17 -20.12 5.72
C GLN A 35 -4.34 -18.97 4.73
N LEU A 36 -3.31 -18.63 3.94
CA LEU A 36 -3.41 -17.60 2.91
C LEU A 36 -4.57 -17.90 1.94
N ASN A 37 -4.61 -19.11 1.38
CA ASN A 37 -5.68 -19.51 0.45
C ASN A 37 -7.07 -19.55 1.13
N TYR A 38 -7.15 -20.04 2.37
CA TYR A 38 -8.42 -20.10 3.10
C TYR A 38 -8.98 -18.71 3.38
N HIS A 39 -8.14 -17.78 3.85
CA HIS A 39 -8.56 -16.42 4.13
C HIS A 39 -8.77 -15.60 2.85
N GLU A 40 -8.08 -15.95 1.77
CA GLU A 40 -8.32 -15.38 0.44
C GLU A 40 -9.77 -15.63 0.02
N SER A 41 -10.21 -16.88 0.03
CA SER A 41 -11.59 -17.28 -0.34
C SER A 41 -12.72 -16.82 0.59
N LYS A 42 -12.41 -16.31 1.79
CA LYS A 42 -13.41 -15.91 2.80
C LYS A 42 -13.54 -14.41 3.01
N ASN A 43 -12.75 -13.59 2.31
CA ASN A 43 -12.76 -12.12 2.39
C ASN A 43 -12.83 -11.56 3.82
N LYS A 44 -12.10 -12.18 4.75
CA LYS A 44 -11.94 -11.70 6.13
C LYS A 44 -10.89 -10.58 6.18
N LEU A 45 -11.27 -9.43 5.63
CA LEU A 45 -10.43 -8.25 5.57
C LEU A 45 -10.42 -7.54 6.93
N LYS A 46 -9.26 -6.98 7.26
CA LYS A 46 -9.06 -6.00 8.31
C LYS A 46 -8.66 -4.69 7.67
N MET A 47 -9.05 -3.60 8.30
CA MET A 47 -8.61 -2.28 7.91
C MET A 47 -7.51 -1.81 8.86
N LEU A 48 -6.40 -1.37 8.29
CA LEU A 48 -5.35 -0.69 9.01
C LEU A 48 -5.42 0.78 8.68
N ILE A 49 -5.46 1.61 9.71
CA ILE A 49 -5.47 3.07 9.58
C ILE A 49 -4.19 3.59 10.22
N HIS A 50 -3.40 4.31 9.44
CA HIS A 50 -2.14 4.89 9.88
C HIS A 50 -2.24 6.42 9.82
N SER A 51 -2.10 7.10 10.96
CA SER A 51 -2.01 8.57 10.99
C SER A 51 -0.57 9.03 10.75
N HIS A 52 -0.43 10.10 9.96
CA HIS A 52 0.82 10.78 9.65
C HIS A 52 1.13 11.94 10.61
N ASP A 53 0.45 12.03 11.77
CA ASP A 53 0.72 13.05 12.79
C ASP A 53 2.12 12.88 13.42
N ASP A 54 2.59 13.92 14.13
CA ASP A 54 3.85 13.91 14.89
C ASP A 54 3.99 12.68 15.81
N ILE A 55 2.86 12.15 16.29
CA ILE A 55 2.79 10.89 17.02
C ILE A 55 2.02 9.90 16.14
N PRO A 56 2.71 9.04 15.37
CA PRO A 56 2.05 8.13 14.46
C PRO A 56 1.24 7.11 15.24
N ARG A 57 -0.03 6.99 14.86
CA ARG A 57 -1.00 6.06 15.47
C ARG A 57 -1.43 5.04 14.45
N VAL A 58 -1.70 3.83 14.95
CA VAL A 58 -2.26 2.75 14.15
C VAL A 58 -3.50 2.24 14.84
N ASP A 59 -4.60 2.18 14.09
CA ASP A 59 -5.82 1.50 14.48
C ASP A 59 -6.06 0.35 13.51
N ILE A 60 -6.43 -0.81 14.06
CA ILE A 60 -6.86 -1.96 13.26
C ILE A 60 -8.35 -2.18 13.53
N ILE A 61 -9.15 -2.04 12.48
CA ILE A 61 -10.58 -2.29 12.51
C ILE A 61 -10.83 -3.68 11.91
N SER A 62 -11.56 -4.52 12.64
CA SER A 62 -12.07 -5.79 12.13
C SER A 62 -13.59 -5.81 12.14
N ASN A 63 -14.20 -6.29 11.05
CA ASN A 63 -15.63 -6.55 11.01
C ASN A 63 -15.92 -7.91 11.71
N SER A 64 -16.09 -7.88 13.02
CA SER A 64 -16.62 -9.03 13.77
C SER A 64 -18.11 -8.79 14.00
N GLU A 65 -18.96 -9.59 13.35
CA GLU A 65 -20.41 -9.70 13.58
C GLU A 65 -21.08 -8.37 14.00
N GLY A 66 -20.97 -7.34 13.15
CA GLY A 66 -21.78 -6.13 13.22
C GLY A 66 -21.22 -4.96 14.04
N THR A 67 -20.08 -5.12 14.74
CA THR A 67 -19.39 -3.97 15.34
C THR A 67 -17.90 -3.93 14.99
N PRO A 68 -17.39 -2.79 14.46
CA PRO A 68 -15.97 -2.61 14.23
C PRO A 68 -15.22 -2.65 15.57
N VAL A 69 -14.42 -3.70 15.79
CA VAL A 69 -13.53 -3.77 16.95
C VAL A 69 -12.22 -3.08 16.60
N ILE A 70 -11.86 -2.06 17.38
CA ILE A 70 -10.59 -1.33 17.23
C ILE A 70 -9.55 -1.93 18.15
N GLU A 71 -8.55 -2.58 17.57
CA GLU A 71 -7.41 -3.10 18.33
C GLU A 71 -6.35 -2.01 18.51
N ASN A 72 -5.99 -1.74 19.76
CA ASN A 72 -4.94 -0.79 20.08
C ASN A 72 -3.56 -1.32 19.67
N ALA A 73 -2.85 -0.54 18.86
CA ALA A 73 -1.51 -0.83 18.39
C ALA A 73 -0.44 0.08 19.04
N ASP A 74 -0.64 0.58 20.26
CA ASP A 74 0.29 1.53 20.92
C ASP A 74 1.70 0.96 21.11
N HIS A 75 1.80 -0.37 21.25
CA HIS A 75 3.09 -1.08 21.24
C HIS A 75 3.90 -0.85 19.96
N LEU A 76 3.26 -0.39 18.89
CA LEU A 76 3.85 -0.08 17.59
C LEU A 76 4.16 1.42 17.42
N SER A 77 3.67 2.28 18.31
CA SER A 77 3.86 3.74 18.21
C SER A 77 5.34 4.15 18.35
N SER A 78 6.10 3.49 19.25
CA SER A 78 7.54 3.73 19.39
C SER A 78 8.35 3.26 18.18
N PHE A 79 7.92 2.17 17.55
CA PHE A 79 8.56 1.60 16.37
C PHE A 79 8.26 2.43 15.11
N LEU A 80 6.99 2.79 14.95
CA LEU A 80 6.51 3.61 13.85
C LEU A 80 6.75 5.10 14.08
N ALA A 81 7.34 5.51 15.21
CA ALA A 81 7.70 6.89 15.48
C ALA A 81 8.53 7.45 14.30
N ASN A 82 8.07 8.59 13.74
CA ASN A 82 8.62 9.23 12.55
C ASN A 82 8.52 8.39 11.26
N THR A 83 7.60 7.42 11.20
CA THR A 83 7.19 6.79 9.93
C THR A 83 6.37 7.79 9.16
N TYR A 84 6.77 8.02 7.92
CA TYR A 84 6.15 9.00 7.04
C TYR A 84 5.36 8.34 5.92
N LEU A 85 5.80 7.15 5.50
CA LEU A 85 5.15 6.41 4.43
C LEU A 85 5.04 4.95 4.84
N MET A 86 3.80 4.45 4.81
CA MET A 86 3.52 3.03 4.76
C MET A 86 3.19 2.71 3.30
N GLY A 87 3.96 1.84 2.67
CA GLY A 87 3.60 1.31 1.36
C GLY A 87 2.43 0.32 1.48
N GLY A 88 1.88 -0.10 0.34
CA GLY A 88 0.89 -1.18 0.31
C GLY A 88 1.41 -2.48 0.97
N HIS A 89 0.54 -3.45 1.19
CA HIS A 89 0.91 -4.73 1.81
C HIS A 89 1.05 -5.87 0.80
N VAL A 90 1.83 -6.89 1.17
CA VAL A 90 1.90 -8.18 0.47
C VAL A 90 1.67 -9.26 1.50
N ASN A 91 0.58 -10.04 1.34
CA ASN A 91 0.19 -11.08 2.28
C ASN A 91 0.13 -10.57 3.74
N GLY A 92 -0.36 -9.35 3.96
CA GLY A 92 -0.49 -8.74 5.29
C GLY A 92 0.81 -8.28 5.94
N VAL A 93 1.92 -8.30 5.20
CA VAL A 93 3.18 -7.64 5.59
C VAL A 93 3.23 -6.28 4.91
N PHE A 94 3.63 -5.24 5.63
CA PHE A 94 3.73 -3.86 5.17
C PHE A 94 5.20 -3.45 5.05
N LEU A 95 5.49 -2.64 4.03
CA LEU A 95 6.74 -1.88 3.94
C LEU A 95 6.52 -0.51 4.58
N PHE A 96 7.45 -0.04 5.40
CA PHE A 96 7.44 1.32 5.92
C PHE A 96 8.76 2.03 5.64
N LYS A 97 8.70 3.35 5.53
CA LYS A 97 9.84 4.24 5.31
C LYS A 97 9.75 5.43 6.27
N LYS A 98 10.88 5.76 6.91
CA LYS A 98 11.01 6.96 7.73
C LYS A 98 11.16 8.24 6.87
N ALA A 99 10.75 9.38 7.43
CA ALA A 99 10.52 10.65 6.73
C ALA A 99 11.57 11.09 5.69
N CYS A 100 11.07 11.59 4.56
CA CYS A 100 11.86 12.38 3.61
C CYS A 100 12.14 13.76 4.24
N GLY A 101 13.42 14.09 4.45
CA GLY A 101 13.86 15.38 5.02
C GLY A 101 14.67 15.26 6.32
N GLY A 102 14.62 14.11 7.00
CA GLY A 102 15.53 13.77 8.11
C GLY A 102 16.77 13.02 7.64
N SER A 103 17.76 12.85 8.54
CA SER A 103 18.93 11.98 8.29
C SER A 103 18.56 10.48 8.31
N ASP A 104 17.45 10.11 8.96
CA ASP A 104 17.01 8.73 9.13
C ASP A 104 16.14 8.27 7.94
N ARG A 105 16.78 7.60 6.97
CA ARG A 105 16.14 7.06 5.75
C ARG A 105 15.83 5.56 5.84
N ARG A 106 15.77 5.01 7.06
CA ARG A 106 15.59 3.58 7.24
C ARG A 106 14.23 3.12 6.69
N MET A 107 14.27 2.01 5.99
CA MET A 107 13.09 1.25 5.60
C MET A 107 13.00 -0.02 6.44
N GLY A 108 11.82 -0.58 6.52
CA GLY A 108 11.65 -1.88 7.16
C GLY A 108 10.34 -2.54 6.76
N MET A 109 10.22 -3.78 7.18
CA MET A 109 9.05 -4.61 6.94
C MET A 109 8.38 -4.92 8.26
N TRP A 110 7.05 -4.98 8.25
CA TRP A 110 6.26 -5.18 9.45
C TRP A 110 5.06 -6.08 9.17
N ASN A 111 4.89 -7.12 10.00
CA ASN A 111 3.68 -7.92 10.03
C ASN A 111 2.88 -7.57 11.31
N PRO A 112 1.73 -6.88 11.20
CA PRO A 112 0.90 -6.51 12.36
C PRO A 112 0.40 -7.72 13.16
N ALA A 113 0.09 -8.81 12.46
CA ALA A 113 -0.52 -9.99 13.05
C ALA A 113 0.48 -10.79 13.89
N THR A 114 1.72 -10.93 13.39
CA THR A 114 2.80 -11.64 14.09
C THR A 114 3.66 -10.75 14.98
N ARG A 115 3.52 -9.43 14.84
CA ARG A 115 4.43 -8.41 15.41
C ARG A 115 5.87 -8.57 14.96
N GLY A 116 6.09 -9.32 13.87
CA GLY A 116 7.39 -9.48 13.24
C GLY A 116 7.83 -8.17 12.58
N VAL A 117 9.08 -7.81 12.80
CA VAL A 117 9.68 -6.56 12.33
C VAL A 117 11.08 -6.85 11.84
N THR A 118 11.47 -6.23 10.74
CA THR A 118 12.87 -6.14 10.31
C THR A 118 13.16 -4.76 9.71
N THR A 119 14.43 -4.38 9.72
CA THR A 119 14.94 -3.15 9.12
C THR A 119 15.85 -3.48 7.95
N LEU A 120 15.76 -2.70 6.88
CA LEU A 120 16.66 -2.81 5.75
C LEU A 120 17.96 -2.05 6.04
N PRO A 121 19.11 -2.50 5.50
CA PRO A 121 20.33 -1.72 5.53
C PRO A 121 20.17 -0.46 4.68
N ASP A 122 20.97 0.57 4.98
CA ASP A 122 20.98 1.79 4.18
C ASP A 122 21.48 1.52 2.75
N ALA A 123 20.86 2.16 1.76
CA ALA A 123 21.35 2.17 0.39
C ALA A 123 22.12 3.47 0.13
N HIS A 124 23.41 3.35 -0.16
CA HIS A 124 24.26 4.51 -0.45
C HIS A 124 24.26 4.82 -1.95
N PHE A 125 23.33 5.68 -2.37
CA PHE A 125 23.35 6.22 -3.73
C PHE A 125 24.49 7.25 -3.86
N LEU A 126 25.31 7.13 -4.91
CA LEU A 126 26.31 8.14 -5.27
C LEU A 126 25.61 9.28 -6.00
N LEU A 127 25.26 10.33 -5.26
CA LEU A 127 24.50 11.48 -5.77
C LEU A 127 25.40 12.68 -6.04
N GLN A 128 24.95 13.58 -6.92
CA GLN A 128 25.64 14.84 -7.16
C GLN A 128 25.41 15.83 -5.99
N PRO A 129 26.36 16.74 -5.67
CA PRO A 129 26.30 17.56 -4.45
C PRO A 129 25.12 18.53 -4.33
N PHE A 130 24.46 18.86 -5.45
CA PHE A 130 23.37 19.84 -5.55
C PHE A 130 22.00 19.18 -5.79
N PHE A 131 21.92 17.85 -5.71
CA PHE A 131 20.66 17.13 -5.83
C PHE A 131 19.94 17.08 -4.49
N TRP A 132 18.69 17.53 -4.49
CA TRP A 132 17.78 17.39 -3.36
C TRP A 132 16.75 16.32 -3.67
N GLU A 133 16.56 15.37 -2.77
CA GLU A 133 15.54 14.33 -2.95
C GLU A 133 14.16 14.98 -2.96
N SER A 134 13.48 14.92 -4.10
CA SER A 134 12.18 15.55 -4.32
C SER A 134 11.03 14.57 -4.21
N GLY A 135 11.32 13.26 -4.21
CA GLY A 135 10.31 12.23 -4.20
C GLY A 135 10.86 10.85 -4.53
N GLY A 136 10.01 10.07 -5.21
CA GLY A 136 10.23 8.67 -5.50
C GLY A 136 9.26 7.75 -4.76
N PHE A 137 9.39 6.46 -5.04
CA PHE A 137 8.44 5.45 -4.61
C PHE A 137 9.15 4.13 -4.26
N THR A 138 8.46 3.32 -3.48
CA THR A 138 8.95 2.02 -3.03
C THR A 138 7.91 0.95 -3.27
N GLY A 139 8.36 -0.27 -3.52
CA GLY A 139 7.52 -1.46 -3.60
C GLY A 139 8.30 -2.68 -3.22
N PHE A 140 7.62 -3.81 -3.03
CA PHE A 140 8.29 -5.04 -2.65
C PHE A 140 7.51 -6.26 -3.11
N GLU A 141 8.24 -7.36 -3.23
CA GLU A 141 7.68 -8.70 -3.30
C GLU A 141 8.08 -9.48 -2.05
N LEU A 142 7.28 -10.46 -1.69
CA LEU A 142 7.53 -11.32 -0.55
C LEU A 142 7.15 -12.75 -0.91
N ASP A 143 8.09 -13.66 -0.78
CA ASP A 143 7.79 -15.09 -0.78
C ASP A 143 7.23 -15.46 0.60
N PRO A 144 5.92 -15.79 0.69
CA PRO A 144 5.29 -16.07 1.97
C PRO A 144 5.79 -17.36 2.63
N PHE A 145 6.41 -18.27 1.86
CA PHE A 145 6.90 -19.54 2.36
C PHE A 145 8.27 -19.39 2.97
N THR A 146 9.21 -18.77 2.25
CA THR A 146 10.58 -18.63 2.77
C THR A 146 10.74 -17.44 3.71
N GLY A 147 9.90 -16.41 3.55
CA GLY A 147 10.02 -15.13 4.23
C GLY A 147 11.06 -14.19 3.59
N TYR A 148 11.70 -14.62 2.49
CA TYR A 148 12.60 -13.77 1.73
C TYR A 148 11.79 -12.79 0.88
N TYR A 149 12.35 -11.60 0.71
CA TYR A 149 11.70 -10.51 0.01
C TYR A 149 12.71 -9.74 -0.83
N LYS A 150 12.21 -9.05 -1.85
CA LYS A 150 12.96 -8.01 -2.54
C LYS A 150 12.22 -6.68 -2.40
N VAL A 151 12.98 -5.59 -2.31
CA VAL A 151 12.42 -4.23 -2.23
C VAL A 151 13.00 -3.42 -3.37
N ILE A 152 12.15 -2.78 -4.16
CA ILE A 152 12.54 -1.76 -5.13
C ILE A 152 12.40 -0.40 -4.47
N TRP A 153 13.46 0.39 -4.56
CA TRP A 153 13.47 1.78 -4.12
C TRP A 153 13.88 2.67 -5.28
N VAL A 154 12.94 3.51 -5.72
CA VAL A 154 13.15 4.55 -6.72
C VAL A 154 13.22 5.90 -6.01
N ARG A 155 14.24 6.70 -6.35
CA ARG A 155 14.49 8.03 -5.78
C ARG A 155 14.54 9.07 -6.88
N GLU A 156 13.85 10.17 -6.65
CA GLU A 156 13.78 11.31 -7.57
C GLU A 156 14.45 12.52 -6.93
N PHE A 157 15.06 13.35 -7.77
CA PHE A 157 15.85 14.49 -7.32
C PHE A 157 15.50 15.76 -8.09
N TYR A 158 15.45 16.86 -7.36
CA TYR A 158 15.41 18.21 -7.87
C TYR A 158 16.82 18.79 -7.96
N ASP A 159 17.07 19.53 -9.04
CA ASP A 159 18.33 20.23 -9.27
C ASP A 159 18.09 21.75 -9.15
N ASP A 160 18.59 22.32 -8.05
CA ASP A 160 18.46 23.75 -7.75
C ASP A 160 19.14 24.64 -8.80
N ILE A 161 20.17 24.16 -9.50
CA ILE A 161 20.96 24.97 -10.44
C ILE A 161 20.14 25.25 -11.70
N PHE A 162 19.40 24.24 -12.15
CA PHE A 162 18.59 24.34 -13.36
C PHE A 162 17.12 24.60 -13.06
N GLU A 163 16.75 24.79 -11.79
CA GLU A 163 15.37 24.96 -11.31
C GLU A 163 14.40 23.91 -11.87
N THR A 164 14.89 22.69 -12.10
CA THR A 164 14.11 21.60 -12.70
C THR A 164 14.31 20.30 -11.93
N SER A 165 13.25 19.49 -11.86
CA SER A 165 13.39 18.08 -11.48
C SER A 165 14.22 17.37 -12.55
N PHE A 166 15.45 16.99 -12.22
CA PHE A 166 16.37 16.48 -13.23
C PHE A 166 15.98 15.08 -13.71
N HIS A 167 16.36 14.81 -14.95
CA HIS A 167 16.09 13.66 -15.84
C HIS A 167 16.48 12.25 -15.33
N ARG A 168 16.75 12.03 -14.04
CA ARG A 168 17.32 10.77 -13.54
C ARG A 168 16.74 10.36 -12.20
N ALA A 169 15.69 9.54 -12.24
CA ALA A 169 15.36 8.70 -11.11
C ALA A 169 16.46 7.63 -10.93
N TYR A 170 16.84 7.35 -9.70
CA TYR A 170 17.78 6.29 -9.34
C TYR A 170 17.01 5.15 -8.72
N ALA A 171 17.31 3.92 -9.12
CA ALA A 171 16.62 2.75 -8.62
C ALA A 171 17.60 1.72 -8.07
N ALA A 172 17.24 1.10 -6.95
CA ALA A 172 17.97 -0.01 -6.36
C ALA A 172 17.03 -1.11 -5.89
N VAL A 173 17.44 -2.36 -6.06
CA VAL A 173 16.73 -3.54 -5.56
C VAL A 173 17.51 -4.14 -4.40
N TYR A 174 16.87 -4.25 -3.24
CA TYR A 174 17.35 -5.04 -2.12
C TYR A 174 16.89 -6.49 -2.27
N SER A 175 17.73 -7.43 -1.85
CA SER A 175 17.37 -8.84 -1.73
C SER A 175 17.73 -9.34 -0.34
N SER A 176 16.73 -9.75 0.45
CA SER A 176 16.99 -10.19 1.83
C SER A 176 17.75 -11.51 1.92
N SER A 177 17.65 -12.37 0.91
CA SER A 177 18.45 -13.59 0.82
C SER A 177 19.95 -13.30 0.60
N LYS A 178 20.30 -12.17 -0.02
CA LYS A 178 21.68 -11.73 -0.23
C LYS A 178 22.15 -10.70 0.81
N GLY A 179 21.23 -10.04 1.51
CA GLY A 179 21.53 -8.98 2.47
C GLY A 179 22.13 -7.72 1.85
N SER A 180 21.88 -7.45 0.56
CA SER A 180 22.55 -6.37 -0.17
C SER A 180 21.63 -5.64 -1.16
N TRP A 181 21.90 -4.36 -1.36
CA TRP A 181 21.33 -3.56 -2.45
C TRP A 181 22.09 -3.76 -3.76
N ARG A 182 21.38 -3.73 -4.89
CA ARG A 182 21.95 -3.65 -6.23
C ARG A 182 21.28 -2.53 -7.00
N PHE A 183 22.08 -1.66 -7.61
CA PHE A 183 21.58 -0.55 -8.40
C PHE A 183 21.12 -1.01 -9.78
N ILE A 184 19.97 -0.51 -10.21
CA ILE A 184 19.46 -0.68 -11.57
C ILE A 184 20.17 0.31 -12.48
N LYS A 185 20.55 -0.13 -13.68
CA LYS A 185 21.24 0.70 -14.65
C LYS A 185 20.25 1.64 -15.34
N HIS A 186 20.48 2.94 -15.21
CA HIS A 186 19.61 3.99 -15.77
C HIS A 186 19.27 3.78 -17.24
N LYS A 187 20.29 3.55 -18.08
CA LYS A 187 20.16 3.48 -19.54
C LYS A 187 19.22 2.37 -20.04
N ASP A 188 18.93 1.38 -19.20
CA ASP A 188 18.12 0.23 -19.58
C ASP A 188 16.62 0.50 -19.37
N HIS A 189 16.24 1.62 -18.72
CA HIS A 189 14.84 1.93 -18.39
C HIS A 189 14.48 3.39 -18.63
N ARG A 190 13.50 3.62 -19.52
CA ARG A 190 13.00 4.95 -19.90
C ARG A 190 12.58 5.81 -18.70
N ILE A 191 11.93 5.20 -17.72
CA ILE A 191 11.47 5.88 -16.49
C ILE A 191 12.63 6.52 -15.71
N LEU A 192 13.83 5.96 -15.81
CA LEU A 192 15.03 6.44 -15.12
C LEU A 192 15.82 7.47 -15.94
N THR A 193 15.37 7.77 -17.17
CA THR A 193 16.08 8.64 -18.12
C THR A 193 15.24 9.78 -18.68
N THR A 194 13.92 9.78 -18.46
CA THR A 194 13.00 10.74 -19.09
C THR A 194 12.52 11.77 -18.07
N SER A 195 12.36 13.02 -18.52
CA SER A 195 11.68 14.07 -17.75
C SER A 195 10.17 13.80 -17.77
N GLY A 196 9.69 13.14 -16.73
CA GLY A 196 8.26 13.02 -16.42
C GLY A 196 8.08 13.30 -14.94
N TYR A 197 7.02 14.02 -14.59
CA TYR A 197 6.66 14.21 -13.18
C TYR A 197 5.92 12.97 -12.71
N TYR A 198 6.64 11.90 -12.36
CA TYR A 198 6.03 10.68 -11.82
C TYR A 198 5.61 10.92 -10.37
N SER A 199 4.51 11.62 -10.17
CA SER A 199 3.95 11.79 -8.83
C SER A 199 3.21 10.52 -8.43
N CYS A 200 3.76 9.78 -7.46
CA CYS A 200 2.96 8.87 -6.66
C CYS A 200 2.26 9.70 -5.60
N THR A 201 1.08 10.21 -5.92
CA THR A 201 0.35 11.22 -5.14
C THR A 201 -0.12 10.72 -3.78
N TYR A 202 -0.28 9.40 -3.60
CA TYR A 202 -0.76 8.81 -2.35
C TYR A 202 -0.14 7.43 -2.06
N PRO A 203 0.32 7.17 -0.81
CA PRO A 203 0.83 5.85 -0.38
C PRO A 203 -0.15 4.70 -0.64
N ASP A 204 -1.44 5.04 -0.69
CA ASP A 204 -2.58 4.12 -0.76
C ASP A 204 -2.91 3.72 -2.21
N SER A 205 -2.32 4.39 -3.22
CA SER A 205 -2.52 4.09 -4.64
C SER A 205 -1.45 3.15 -5.22
N THR A 206 -1.13 2.10 -4.47
CA THR A 206 -0.08 1.14 -4.81
C THR A 206 -0.45 -0.29 -4.44
N GLY A 207 0.18 -1.29 -5.05
CA GLY A 207 0.05 -2.66 -4.58
C GLY A 207 0.73 -3.71 -5.43
N TYR A 208 0.80 -4.93 -4.89
CA TYR A 208 1.44 -6.08 -5.53
C TYR A 208 0.43 -7.04 -6.12
N LEU A 209 0.60 -7.42 -7.37
CA LEU A 209 -0.22 -8.41 -8.05
C LEU A 209 0.62 -9.22 -9.06
N ASN A 210 0.52 -10.54 -8.99
CA ASN A 210 1.10 -11.47 -9.98
C ASN A 210 2.59 -11.22 -10.31
N GLY A 211 3.44 -11.06 -9.30
CA GLY A 211 4.90 -10.89 -9.50
C GLY A 211 5.34 -9.44 -9.79
N ALA A 212 4.40 -8.51 -9.92
CA ALA A 212 4.69 -7.11 -10.16
C ALA A 212 4.10 -6.20 -9.09
N TYR A 213 4.81 -5.11 -8.80
CA TYR A 213 4.28 -4.01 -7.99
C TYR A 213 3.81 -2.89 -8.90
N TYR A 214 2.71 -2.26 -8.53
CA TYR A 214 2.04 -1.23 -9.29
C TYR A 214 1.96 0.06 -8.47
N TRP A 215 2.21 1.18 -9.14
CA TRP A 215 2.03 2.53 -8.60
C TRP A 215 1.18 3.32 -9.57
N MET A 216 0.25 4.13 -9.06
CA MET A 216 -0.28 5.22 -9.86
C MET A 216 0.84 6.20 -10.20
N ILE A 217 0.86 6.63 -11.45
CA ILE A 217 1.69 7.73 -11.91
C ILE A 217 0.83 8.74 -12.67
N THR A 218 1.21 10.00 -12.57
CA THR A 218 0.66 11.09 -13.39
C THR A 218 1.71 11.55 -14.40
N TRP A 219 1.24 12.04 -15.53
CA TRP A 219 2.01 12.77 -16.53
C TRP A 219 1.41 14.18 -16.66
N ILE A 220 1.96 15.01 -17.55
CA ILE A 220 1.49 16.41 -17.72
C ILE A 220 0.01 16.44 -18.10
N ASP A 221 -0.40 15.59 -19.04
CA ASP A 221 -1.75 15.58 -19.61
C ASP A 221 -2.43 14.20 -19.53
N ASP A 222 -1.95 13.31 -18.66
CA ASP A 222 -2.48 11.94 -18.55
C ASP A 222 -2.20 11.32 -17.16
N CYS A 223 -2.83 10.19 -16.86
CA CYS A 223 -2.53 9.36 -15.69
C CYS A 223 -2.59 7.87 -16.01
N GLY A 224 -1.86 7.05 -15.27
CA GLY A 224 -1.80 5.62 -15.52
C GLY A 224 -1.10 4.86 -14.41
N LEU A 225 -0.55 3.70 -14.77
CA LEU A 225 0.19 2.85 -13.86
C LEU A 225 1.63 2.70 -14.31
N LEU A 226 2.53 2.69 -13.34
CA LEU A 226 3.84 2.10 -13.47
C LEU A 226 3.82 0.73 -12.81
N SER A 227 4.39 -0.26 -13.48
CA SER A 227 4.63 -1.57 -12.89
C SER A 227 6.11 -1.89 -12.85
N PHE A 228 6.54 -2.67 -11.84
CA PHE A 228 7.87 -3.26 -11.77
C PHE A 228 7.75 -4.75 -11.57
N ASP A 229 8.22 -5.51 -12.57
CA ASP A 229 8.31 -6.97 -12.57
C ASP A 229 9.58 -7.38 -11.81
N PHE A 230 9.44 -8.12 -10.70
CA PHE A 230 10.60 -8.47 -9.85
C PHE A 230 11.42 -9.65 -10.34
N ASP A 231 10.88 -10.47 -11.24
CA ASP A 231 11.57 -11.61 -11.83
C ASP A 231 12.55 -11.13 -12.90
N ASN A 232 12.09 -10.21 -13.75
CA ASN A 232 12.86 -9.65 -14.85
C ASN A 232 13.51 -8.31 -14.50
N GLU A 233 13.08 -7.67 -13.41
CA GLU A 233 13.50 -6.34 -12.95
C GLU A 233 13.28 -5.24 -13.99
N VAL A 234 12.08 -5.26 -14.59
CA VAL A 234 11.71 -4.35 -15.69
C VAL A 234 10.52 -3.49 -15.29
N PHE A 235 10.65 -2.18 -15.56
CA PHE A 235 9.55 -1.23 -15.48
C PHE A 235 8.67 -1.30 -16.73
N ARG A 236 7.34 -1.25 -16.56
CA ARG A 236 6.39 -1.08 -17.66
C ARG A 236 5.35 -0.03 -17.31
N GLU A 237 5.20 0.95 -18.20
CA GLU A 237 4.13 1.95 -18.13
C GLU A 237 2.86 1.38 -18.77
N ILE A 238 1.72 1.67 -18.16
CA ILE A 238 0.40 1.19 -18.57
C ILE A 238 -0.54 2.38 -18.56
N SER A 239 -1.17 2.67 -19.70
CA SER A 239 -2.14 3.77 -19.82
C SER A 239 -3.34 3.55 -18.89
N GLY A 240 -3.89 4.65 -18.36
CA GLY A 240 -5.11 4.65 -17.55
C GLY A 240 -6.39 4.44 -18.39
N PRO A 241 -7.57 4.51 -17.75
CA PRO A 241 -8.85 4.48 -18.45
C PRO A 241 -8.99 5.62 -19.47
N ASP A 242 -9.76 5.39 -20.55
CA ASP A 242 -10.05 6.40 -21.58
C ASP A 242 -11.03 7.46 -21.05
N VAL A 243 -10.49 8.31 -20.19
CA VAL A 243 -11.18 9.42 -19.54
C VAL A 243 -10.26 10.64 -19.70
N PRO A 244 -10.74 11.75 -20.28
CA PRO A 244 -9.91 12.93 -20.50
C PRO A 244 -9.23 13.36 -19.20
N TYR A 245 -7.91 13.55 -19.24
CA TYR A 245 -7.20 13.99 -18.06
C TYR A 245 -7.65 15.40 -17.63
N SER A 246 -7.68 15.59 -16.33
CA SER A 246 -7.91 16.88 -15.67
C SER A 246 -7.17 16.83 -14.35
N ASP A 247 -6.37 17.87 -14.10
CA ASP A 247 -5.60 18.10 -12.87
C ASP A 247 -6.49 18.31 -11.65
N ARG A 248 -7.77 18.61 -11.87
CA ARG A 248 -8.76 18.81 -10.81
C ARG A 248 -9.41 17.50 -10.35
N ARG A 249 -9.37 16.45 -11.17
CA ARG A 249 -9.97 15.15 -10.84
C ARG A 249 -9.15 14.41 -9.79
N GLN A 250 -9.85 13.65 -8.95
CA GLN A 250 -9.19 12.72 -8.03
C GLN A 250 -9.09 11.36 -8.70
N TYR A 251 -7.89 10.81 -8.72
CA TYR A 251 -7.59 9.49 -9.22
C TYR A 251 -7.05 8.64 -8.08
N ASN A 252 -7.55 7.41 -7.95
CA ASN A 252 -6.99 6.42 -7.03
C ASN A 252 -6.88 5.06 -7.69
N VAL A 253 -5.83 4.30 -7.33
CA VAL A 253 -5.63 2.93 -7.80
C VAL A 253 -5.75 1.98 -6.62
N ILE A 254 -6.58 0.96 -6.77
CA ILE A 254 -6.80 -0.02 -5.70
C ILE A 254 -6.64 -1.43 -6.25
N LEU A 255 -6.01 -2.30 -5.47
CA LEU A 255 -6.00 -3.74 -5.72
C LEU A 255 -7.13 -4.38 -4.92
N ILE A 256 -8.07 -5.00 -5.63
CA ILE A 256 -9.27 -5.60 -5.06
C ILE A 256 -9.48 -6.96 -5.71
N ASP A 257 -9.68 -8.01 -4.91
CA ASP A 257 -10.01 -9.37 -5.37
C ASP A 257 -9.10 -9.88 -6.52
N GLY A 258 -7.80 -9.59 -6.42
CA GLY A 258 -6.81 -10.00 -7.43
C GLY A 258 -6.86 -9.22 -8.75
N SER A 259 -7.53 -8.06 -8.77
CA SER A 259 -7.64 -7.18 -9.94
C SER A 259 -7.29 -5.74 -9.60
N ILE A 260 -6.77 -5.00 -10.57
CA ILE A 260 -6.44 -3.58 -10.42
C ILE A 260 -7.62 -2.74 -10.86
N HIS A 261 -8.00 -1.79 -10.01
CA HIS A 261 -9.09 -0.87 -10.25
C HIS A 261 -8.60 0.58 -10.24
N PHE A 262 -9.24 1.40 -11.06
CA PHE A 262 -9.05 2.84 -11.13
C PHE A 262 -10.36 3.50 -10.66
N LEU A 263 -10.31 4.30 -9.60
CA LEU A 263 -11.42 5.15 -9.21
C LEU A 263 -11.14 6.57 -9.69
N ILE A 264 -12.10 7.13 -10.41
CA ILE A 264 -12.04 8.49 -10.94
C ILE A 264 -13.22 9.26 -10.38
N LYS A 265 -12.95 10.36 -9.68
CA LYS A 265 -13.96 11.32 -9.23
C LYS A 265 -13.82 12.59 -10.04
N ASP A 266 -14.89 13.01 -10.70
CA ASP A 266 -14.90 14.29 -11.39
C ASP A 266 -14.91 15.44 -10.36
N ASP A 267 -14.18 16.52 -10.60
CA ASP A 267 -14.15 17.65 -9.67
C ASP A 267 -15.51 18.34 -9.64
N MET A 268 -16.12 18.56 -10.80
CA MET A 268 -17.41 19.21 -10.90
C MET A 268 -18.60 18.28 -10.65
N SER A 269 -18.36 17.01 -10.29
CA SER A 269 -19.41 16.01 -10.03
C SER A 269 -19.25 15.32 -8.69
N ILE A 270 -20.37 14.80 -8.20
CA ILE A 270 -20.43 13.84 -7.10
C ILE A 270 -20.36 12.38 -7.60
N ASP A 271 -20.24 12.19 -8.92
CA ASP A 271 -20.14 10.89 -9.56
C ASP A 271 -18.73 10.33 -9.42
N PHE A 272 -18.67 9.10 -8.96
CA PHE A 272 -17.47 8.27 -8.93
C PHE A 272 -17.59 7.20 -10.00
N GLY A 273 -16.58 7.12 -10.88
CA GLY A 273 -16.44 6.06 -11.87
C GLY A 273 -15.41 5.04 -11.41
N LEU A 274 -15.84 3.79 -11.18
CA LEU A 274 -14.95 2.68 -10.90
C LEU A 274 -14.67 1.89 -12.17
N TRP A 275 -13.40 1.74 -12.51
CA TRP A 275 -12.90 1.04 -13.68
C TRP A 275 -12.03 -0.13 -13.22
N PHE A 276 -12.04 -1.22 -13.97
CA PHE A 276 -11.15 -2.35 -13.72
C PHE A 276 -10.32 -2.67 -14.96
N MET A 277 -9.09 -3.12 -14.73
CA MET A 277 -8.16 -3.48 -15.80
C MET A 277 -8.42 -4.93 -16.24
N ILE A 278 -8.92 -5.13 -17.46
CA ILE A 278 -9.12 -6.47 -18.03
C ILE A 278 -7.77 -7.09 -18.41
N GLN A 279 -6.94 -6.28 -19.07
CA GLN A 279 -5.57 -6.58 -19.45
C GLN A 279 -4.77 -5.27 -19.43
N PRO A 280 -3.43 -5.28 -19.38
CA PRO A 280 -2.63 -4.06 -19.30
C PRO A 280 -3.04 -3.01 -20.35
N GLY A 281 -3.52 -1.86 -19.87
CA GLY A 281 -3.93 -0.71 -20.69
C GLY A 281 -5.34 -0.78 -21.26
N VAL A 282 -6.10 -1.85 -20.98
CA VAL A 282 -7.50 -2.00 -21.40
C VAL A 282 -8.39 -2.00 -20.17
N TRP A 283 -9.21 -0.96 -20.08
CA TRP A 283 -10.07 -0.67 -18.94
C TRP A 283 -11.54 -0.81 -19.31
N ASN A 284 -12.32 -1.30 -18.37
CA ASN A 284 -13.77 -1.32 -18.49
C ASN A 284 -14.42 -0.66 -17.28
N LYS A 285 -15.46 0.13 -17.52
CA LYS A 285 -16.20 0.81 -16.46
C LYS A 285 -17.09 -0.20 -15.77
N LEU A 286 -16.86 -0.45 -14.49
CA LEU A 286 -17.65 -1.39 -13.70
C LEU A 286 -18.97 -0.75 -13.26
N VAL A 287 -18.88 0.43 -12.65
CA VAL A 287 -20.03 1.12 -12.06
C VAL A 287 -19.79 2.62 -11.99
N THR A 288 -20.88 3.38 -12.00
CA THR A 288 -20.88 4.79 -11.60
C THR A 288 -21.81 4.92 -10.39
N PHE A 289 -21.35 5.57 -9.33
CA PHE A 289 -22.15 5.78 -8.12
C PHE A 289 -22.00 7.21 -7.62
N GLN A 290 -23.00 7.68 -6.88
CA GLN A 290 -23.02 9.01 -6.29
C GLN A 290 -22.88 8.90 -4.78
N TYR A 291 -22.02 9.75 -4.22
CA TYR A 291 -21.79 9.80 -2.79
C TYR A 291 -22.05 11.19 -2.24
N PHE A 292 -23.10 11.32 -1.44
CA PHE A 292 -23.53 12.58 -0.85
C PHE A 292 -23.10 12.65 0.61
N LEU A 293 -22.27 13.63 0.95
CA LEU A 293 -21.91 13.99 2.31
C LEU A 293 -22.18 15.47 2.59
N THR A 294 -22.16 15.85 3.86
CA THR A 294 -22.37 17.26 4.27
C THR A 294 -21.19 18.16 3.89
N SER A 295 -20.03 17.58 3.58
CA SER A 295 -18.83 18.24 3.07
C SER A 295 -18.17 17.42 1.96
N TRP A 296 -17.18 18.01 1.25
CA TRP A 296 -16.52 17.38 0.11
C TRP A 296 -15.83 16.07 0.51
N PRO A 297 -16.26 14.91 -0.02
CA PRO A 297 -15.67 13.63 0.34
C PRO A 297 -14.32 13.46 -0.36
N ASN A 298 -13.32 13.05 0.43
CA ASN A 298 -12.05 12.54 -0.06
C ASN A 298 -12.05 11.01 0.09
N LEU A 299 -11.84 10.30 -1.02
CA LEU A 299 -11.64 8.85 -0.96
C LEU A 299 -10.31 8.55 -0.25
N GLN A 300 -10.33 7.64 0.70
CA GLN A 300 -9.16 7.20 1.46
C GLN A 300 -8.78 5.74 1.18
N GLY A 301 -9.70 4.95 0.63
CA GLY A 301 -9.42 3.55 0.31
C GLY A 301 -10.70 2.75 0.12
N PHE A 302 -10.59 1.43 0.20
CA PHE A 302 -11.71 0.51 0.12
C PHE A 302 -11.60 -0.53 1.23
N TRP A 303 -12.73 -0.88 1.83
CA TRP A 303 -12.81 -2.03 2.74
C TRP A 303 -12.80 -3.33 1.95
N ASP A 304 -13.59 -3.40 0.88
CA ASP A 304 -13.70 -4.51 -0.08
C ASP A 304 -14.10 -3.99 -1.48
N SER A 305 -14.45 -4.89 -2.42
CA SER A 305 -14.84 -4.53 -3.79
C SER A 305 -16.02 -3.58 -3.91
N ASN A 306 -16.89 -3.54 -2.91
CA ASN A 306 -18.14 -2.78 -2.96
C ASN A 306 -18.17 -1.64 -1.97
N THR A 307 -17.16 -1.51 -1.10
CA THR A 307 -17.23 -0.62 0.05
C THR A 307 -16.09 0.39 0.06
N PRO A 308 -16.15 1.47 -0.75
CA PRO A 308 -15.26 2.60 -0.65
C PRO A 308 -15.36 3.28 0.72
N ILE A 309 -14.23 3.85 1.12
CA ILE A 309 -14.05 4.54 2.37
C ILE A 309 -13.74 5.99 2.07
N PHE A 310 -14.53 6.85 2.67
CA PHE A 310 -14.44 8.29 2.51
C PHE A 310 -14.11 8.93 3.83
N VAL A 311 -13.50 10.10 3.70
CA VAL A 311 -13.34 11.03 4.80
C VAL A 311 -13.88 12.39 4.40
N SER A 312 -14.59 13.03 5.32
CA SER A 312 -15.02 14.42 5.18
C SER A 312 -14.80 15.16 6.50
N GLU A 313 -14.65 16.49 6.43
CA GLU A 313 -14.41 17.32 7.62
C GLU A 313 -15.54 17.25 8.64
N LEU A 314 -16.79 17.10 8.15
CA LEU A 314 -17.98 17.13 9.00
C LEU A 314 -18.46 15.74 9.42
N ASP A 315 -18.32 14.74 8.55
CA ASP A 315 -18.87 13.39 8.77
C ASP A 315 -17.82 12.41 9.31
N GLY A 316 -16.54 12.81 9.33
CA GLY A 316 -15.43 11.97 9.74
C GLY A 316 -15.18 10.84 8.74
N LEU A 317 -14.82 9.65 9.24
CA LEU A 317 -14.58 8.47 8.42
C LEU A 317 -15.89 7.70 8.18
N THR A 318 -16.20 7.43 6.92
CA THR A 318 -17.41 6.75 6.50
C THR A 318 -17.10 5.64 5.50
N SER A 319 -17.85 4.54 5.59
CA SER A 319 -17.89 3.53 4.53
C SER A 319 -19.20 3.65 3.77
N TYR A 320 -19.16 3.40 2.47
CA TYR A 320 -20.32 3.43 1.59
C TYR A 320 -20.41 2.11 0.84
N ASP A 321 -21.52 1.40 0.96
CA ASP A 321 -21.76 0.20 0.15
C ASP A 321 -22.36 0.62 -1.21
N ILE A 322 -21.64 0.35 -2.30
CA ILE A 322 -22.03 0.73 -3.66
C ILE A 322 -23.34 0.04 -4.10
N ASN A 323 -23.65 -1.14 -3.57
CA ASN A 323 -24.81 -1.92 -3.97
C ASN A 323 -26.07 -1.54 -3.18
N THR A 324 -25.94 -1.35 -1.86
CA THR A 324 -27.08 -1.01 -1.00
C THR A 324 -27.27 0.50 -0.85
N HIS A 325 -26.27 1.29 -1.23
CA HIS A 325 -26.18 2.74 -1.00
C HIS A 325 -26.18 3.12 0.49
N GLU A 326 -25.90 2.16 1.39
CA GLU A 326 -25.85 2.42 2.83
C GLU A 326 -24.54 3.12 3.22
N ILE A 327 -24.67 4.12 4.09
CA ILE A 327 -23.54 4.83 4.69
C ILE A 327 -23.38 4.37 6.13
N THR A 328 -22.19 3.92 6.48
CA THR A 328 -21.84 3.59 7.86
C THR A 328 -20.74 4.51 8.37
N HIS A 329 -20.97 5.18 9.50
CA HIS A 329 -19.95 5.99 10.16
C HIS A 329 -18.99 5.11 10.94
N LEU A 330 -17.71 5.16 10.55
CA LEU A 330 -16.62 4.46 11.21
C LEU A 330 -16.09 5.34 12.34
N LYS A 331 -16.40 4.97 13.58
CA LYS A 331 -15.95 5.72 14.76
C LYS A 331 -14.44 5.53 14.94
N LEU A 332 -13.66 6.56 14.60
CA LEU A 332 -12.25 6.63 14.97
C LEU A 332 -12.09 7.05 16.43
N ARG A 333 -10.97 6.65 17.03
CA ARG A 333 -10.62 7.06 18.40
C ARG A 333 -10.23 8.53 18.51
N TYR A 334 -9.82 9.13 17.39
CA TYR A 334 -9.22 10.45 17.34
C TYR A 334 -10.05 11.36 16.43
N LYS A 335 -10.33 12.57 16.92
CA LYS A 335 -11.16 13.59 16.24
C LYS A 335 -10.34 14.74 15.64
N GLU A 336 -9.03 14.77 15.89
CA GLU A 336 -8.19 15.92 15.54
C GLU A 336 -7.51 15.70 14.20
N TYR A 337 -7.67 16.68 13.32
CA TYR A 337 -7.11 16.82 11.97
C TYR A 337 -7.29 15.59 11.06
N ILE A 338 -8.45 15.60 10.40
CA ILE A 338 -8.93 14.67 9.37
C ILE A 338 -8.00 14.57 8.14
N CYS A 339 -6.87 15.30 8.11
CA CYS A 339 -6.16 15.63 6.88
C CYS A 339 -4.95 14.74 6.55
N SER A 340 -4.58 13.74 7.34
CA SER A 340 -3.45 12.87 6.95
C SER A 340 -3.47 11.49 7.60
N PHE A 341 -4.23 10.57 7.02
CA PHE A 341 -4.10 9.14 7.30
C PHE A 341 -4.08 8.31 6.03
N SER A 342 -3.54 7.11 6.14
CA SER A 342 -3.55 6.08 5.11
C SER A 342 -4.41 4.91 5.54
N ILE A 343 -5.20 4.36 4.61
CA ILE A 343 -6.09 3.22 4.86
C ILE A 343 -5.75 2.04 3.98
N PHE A 344 -5.48 0.90 4.63
CA PHE A 344 -5.18 -0.35 3.94
C PHE A 344 -6.15 -1.44 4.35
N SER A 345 -6.84 -2.04 3.37
CA SER A 345 -7.55 -3.30 3.57
C SER A 345 -6.61 -4.47 3.34
N TYR A 346 -6.41 -5.29 4.38
CA TYR A 346 -5.44 -6.38 4.38
C TYR A 346 -5.97 -7.63 5.07
N LYS A 347 -5.31 -8.76 4.83
CA LYS A 347 -5.57 -10.03 5.50
C LYS A 347 -4.42 -10.31 6.46
N GLU A 348 -4.74 -10.67 7.72
CA GLU A 348 -3.70 -11.14 8.64
C GLU A 348 -3.07 -12.42 8.11
N SER A 349 -1.76 -12.56 8.30
CA SER A 349 -1.03 -13.77 7.90
C SER A 349 -0.01 -14.21 8.94
N LEU A 350 0.35 -15.49 8.89
CA LEU A 350 1.45 -16.06 9.66
C LEU A 350 2.82 -15.85 8.99
N VAL A 351 2.89 -15.09 7.90
CA VAL A 351 4.13 -14.90 7.14
C VAL A 351 5.21 -14.30 8.03
N THR A 352 6.36 -14.97 8.09
CA THR A 352 7.53 -14.51 8.82
C THR A 352 8.46 -13.75 7.88
N ILE A 353 9.09 -12.69 8.38
CA ILE A 353 10.02 -11.88 7.62
C ILE A 353 11.44 -12.25 8.06
N LYS A 354 12.37 -12.43 7.11
CA LYS A 354 13.76 -12.82 7.39
C LYS A 354 14.76 -11.80 6.88
#